data_AF-A0AAV0C138-F1
#
_entry.id   AF-A0AAV0C138-F1
#
_cell.length_a   1.000
_cell.length_b   1.000
_cell.length_c   1.000
_cell.angle_alpha   90.00
_cell.angle_beta   90.00
_cell.angle_gamma   90.00
#
_symmetry.space_group_name_H-M   'P 1'
#
loop_
_entity.id
_entity.type
_entity.pdbx_description
1 polymer ?
#
loop_
_entity_poly.entity_id
_entity_poly.type
_entity_poly.pdbx_seq_one_letter_code
_entity_poly.pdbx_strand_id
1 'polypeptide(L)'
;MLKALPPDDQAVSFPMLHLAITLYNLNQVEEAEKYALEALHIREKAFGKDSLPVGEALDCLVSIQKKQEKDDDKLLEHLKRILRIQEKAFGSDSEQVMEMLKKVVHYMARLGLKHEKLPLERRLTHLREKFKLAVKY
;
A
#
# COMPACT_ATOMS: atom_id res chain seq x y z
N MET A 1 -11.82 -21.61 -27.74
CA MET A 1 -10.38 -21.69 -27.42
C MET A 1 -10.04 -20.52 -26.52
N LEU A 2 -9.72 -20.74 -25.23
CA LEU A 2 -9.13 -19.69 -24.40
C LEU A 2 -7.70 -19.46 -24.91
N LYS A 3 -7.45 -18.27 -25.47
CA LYS A 3 -6.08 -17.82 -25.72
C LYS A 3 -5.42 -17.66 -24.35
N ALA A 4 -4.31 -18.36 -24.10
CA ALA A 4 -3.50 -18.10 -22.93
C ALA A 4 -3.07 -16.63 -22.99
N LEU A 5 -3.42 -15.86 -21.97
CA LEU A 5 -2.98 -14.47 -21.85
C LEU A 5 -1.45 -14.47 -21.72
N PRO A 6 -0.74 -13.52 -22.37
CA PRO A 6 0.68 -13.36 -22.15
C PRO A 6 1.00 -13.26 -20.64
N PRO A 7 2.13 -13.78 -20.15
CA PRO A 7 2.53 -13.66 -18.74
C PRO A 7 2.54 -12.19 -18.25
N ASP A 8 2.83 -11.26 -19.17
CA ASP A 8 2.87 -9.81 -18.93
C ASP A 8 1.51 -9.11 -19.12
N ASP A 9 0.42 -9.85 -19.39
CA ASP A 9 -0.90 -9.26 -19.51
C ASP A 9 -1.35 -8.71 -18.15
N GLN A 10 -1.77 -7.44 -18.14
CA GLN A 10 -2.27 -6.76 -16.94
C GLN A 10 -3.38 -7.55 -16.23
N ALA A 11 -4.18 -8.31 -16.97
CA ALA A 11 -5.27 -9.12 -16.43
C ALA A 11 -4.77 -10.27 -15.53
N VAL A 12 -3.55 -10.77 -15.75
CA VAL A 12 -2.93 -11.84 -14.95
C VAL A 12 -2.50 -11.33 -13.56
N SER A 13 -2.25 -10.01 -13.42
CA SER A 13 -1.85 -9.43 -12.13
C SER A 13 -2.94 -9.51 -11.04
N PHE A 14 -4.23 -9.52 -11.42
CA PHE A 14 -5.35 -9.63 -10.48
C PHE A 14 -5.40 -10.99 -9.78
N PRO A 15 -5.47 -12.13 -10.50
CA PRO A 15 -5.43 -13.44 -9.86
C PRO A 15 -4.10 -13.71 -9.16
N MET A 16 -2.97 -13.15 -9.62
CA MET A 16 -1.69 -13.24 -8.89
C MET A 16 -1.77 -12.57 -7.51
N LEU A 17 -2.38 -11.38 -7.42
CA LEU A 17 -2.53 -10.70 -6.14
C LEU A 17 -3.48 -11.45 -5.19
N HIS A 18 -4.57 -12.02 -5.73
CA HIS A 18 -5.44 -12.89 -4.94
C HIS A 18 -4.71 -14.14 -4.44
N LEU A 19 -3.89 -14.77 -5.30
CA LEU A 19 -3.07 -15.92 -4.91
C LEU A 19 -2.07 -15.54 -3.82
N ALA A 20 -1.41 -14.39 -3.92
CA ALA A 20 -0.52 -13.88 -2.88
C ALA A 20 -1.23 -13.76 -1.53
N ILE A 21 -2.45 -13.21 -1.50
CA ILE A 21 -3.27 -13.11 -0.29
C ILE A 21 -3.65 -14.50 0.24
N THR A 22 -4.05 -15.43 -0.63
CA THR A 22 -4.37 -16.80 -0.22
C THR A 22 -3.16 -17.50 0.40
N LEU A 23 -2.00 -17.42 -0.24
CA LEU A 23 -0.75 -18.01 0.25
C LEU A 23 -0.33 -17.40 1.59
N TYR A 24 -0.46 -16.08 1.75
CA TYR A 24 -0.21 -15.38 3.01
C TYR A 24 -1.08 -15.91 4.16
N ASN A 25 -2.37 -16.15 3.88
CA ASN A 25 -3.32 -16.71 4.85
C ASN A 25 -3.01 -18.19 5.18
N LEU A 26 -2.40 -18.91 4.24
CA LEU A 26 -1.91 -20.28 4.43
C LEU A 26 -0.50 -20.36 5.07
N ASN A 27 0.06 -19.23 5.53
CA ASN A 27 1.43 -19.13 6.06
C ASN A 27 2.53 -19.50 5.05
N GLN A 28 2.26 -19.47 3.74
CA GLN A 28 3.26 -19.63 2.68
C GLN A 28 3.78 -18.25 2.27
N VAL A 29 4.60 -17.65 3.15
CA VAL A 29 4.87 -16.20 3.11
C VAL A 29 5.87 -15.85 2.00
N GLU A 30 6.82 -16.72 1.73
CA GLU A 30 7.84 -16.56 0.67
C GLU A 30 7.20 -16.59 -0.72
N GLU A 31 6.33 -17.57 -0.99
CA GLU A 31 5.59 -17.64 -2.24
C GLU A 31 4.61 -16.47 -2.38
N ALA A 32 3.94 -16.08 -1.30
CA ALA A 32 3.06 -14.91 -1.29
C ALA A 32 3.80 -13.64 -1.74
N GLU A 33 4.99 -13.40 -1.18
CA GLU A 33 5.79 -12.22 -1.53
C GLU A 33 6.22 -12.25 -3.00
N LYS A 34 6.63 -13.43 -3.51
CA LYS A 34 7.01 -13.59 -4.91
C LYS A 34 5.87 -13.17 -5.84
N TYR A 35 4.65 -13.66 -5.61
CA TYR A 35 3.50 -13.31 -6.45
C TYR A 35 3.08 -11.85 -6.29
N ALA A 36 3.18 -11.28 -5.08
CA ALA A 36 2.90 -9.85 -4.87
C ALA A 36 3.91 -8.95 -5.61
N LEU A 37 5.20 -9.31 -5.64
CA LEU A 37 6.25 -8.61 -6.39
C LEU A 37 6.05 -8.69 -7.90
N GLU A 38 5.69 -9.87 -8.42
CA GLU A 38 5.40 -10.07 -9.85
C GLU A 38 4.17 -9.26 -10.27
N ALA A 39 3.09 -9.31 -9.49
CA ALA A 39 1.89 -8.51 -9.72
C ALA A 39 2.20 -7.00 -9.68
N LEU A 40 3.03 -6.55 -8.73
CA LEU A 40 3.49 -5.16 -8.66
C LEU A 40 4.22 -4.75 -9.94
N HIS A 41 5.16 -5.57 -10.42
CA HIS A 41 5.93 -5.27 -11.64
C HIS A 41 5.03 -5.14 -12.87
N ILE A 42 4.10 -6.09 -13.06
CA ILE A 42 3.15 -6.06 -14.18
C ILE A 42 2.28 -4.80 -14.10
N ARG A 43 1.78 -4.46 -12.90
CA ARG A 43 0.91 -3.29 -12.71
C ARG A 43 1.66 -1.97 -12.91
N GLU A 44 2.92 -1.87 -12.51
CA GLU A 44 3.75 -0.68 -12.79
C GLU A 44 3.94 -0.46 -14.30
N LYS A 45 4.17 -1.54 -15.05
CA LYS A 45 4.34 -1.50 -16.51
C LYS A 45 3.04 -1.17 -17.24
N ALA A 46 1.91 -1.72 -16.79
CA ALA A 46 0.62 -1.58 -17.46
C ALA A 46 -0.10 -0.25 -17.12
N PHE A 47 -0.10 0.15 -15.84
CA PHE A 47 -0.91 1.26 -15.34
C PHE A 47 -0.09 2.50 -14.96
N GLY A 48 1.24 2.36 -14.92
CA GLY A 48 2.15 3.39 -14.46
C GLY A 48 2.39 3.34 -12.94
N LYS A 49 3.55 3.84 -12.51
CA LYS A 49 4.09 3.70 -11.15
C LYS A 49 3.25 4.35 -10.05
N ASP A 50 2.42 5.33 -10.37
CA ASP A 50 1.60 6.07 -9.40
C ASP A 50 0.10 5.85 -9.60
N SER A 51 -0.28 4.62 -9.97
CA SER A 51 -1.67 4.21 -10.21
C SER A 51 -2.27 3.46 -9.02
N LEU A 52 -3.60 3.47 -8.91
CA LEU A 52 -4.30 2.72 -7.85
C LEU A 52 -3.99 1.21 -7.85
N PRO A 53 -3.95 0.51 -9.01
CA PRO A 53 -3.54 -0.90 -9.03
C PRO A 53 -2.16 -1.14 -8.42
N VAL A 54 -1.21 -0.23 -8.64
CA VAL A 54 0.12 -0.31 -8.02
C VAL A 54 0.02 -0.11 -6.50
N GLY A 55 -0.81 0.83 -6.04
CA GLY A 55 -1.08 1.04 -4.62
C GLY A 55 -1.62 -0.21 -3.91
N GLU A 56 -2.55 -0.93 -4.53
CA GLU A 56 -3.10 -2.19 -4.01
C GLU A 56 -2.03 -3.29 -3.90
N ALA A 57 -1.18 -3.44 -4.91
CA ALA A 57 -0.12 -4.43 -4.90
C ALA A 57 0.93 -4.13 -3.81
N LEU A 58 1.26 -2.85 -3.63
CA LEU A 58 2.13 -2.40 -2.54
C LEU A 58 1.53 -2.66 -1.15
N ASP A 59 0.24 -2.41 -0.93
CA ASP A 59 -0.40 -2.65 0.38
C ASP A 59 -0.44 -4.15 0.73
N CYS A 60 -0.63 -5.02 -0.28
CA CYS A 60 -0.48 -6.47 -0.14
C CYS A 60 0.95 -6.85 0.23
N LEU A 61 1.94 -6.32 -0.50
CA LEU A 61 3.36 -6.60 -0.25
C LEU A 61 3.79 -6.15 1.15
N VAL A 62 3.35 -4.97 1.60
CA VAL A 62 3.61 -4.46 2.96
C VAL A 62 3.04 -5.41 4.02
N SER A 63 1.81 -5.90 3.81
CA SER A 63 1.17 -6.85 4.73
C SER A 63 1.97 -8.16 4.85
N ILE A 64 2.45 -8.68 3.72
CA ILE A 64 3.26 -9.89 3.66
C ILE A 64 4.62 -9.69 4.34
N GLN A 65 5.34 -8.63 3.98
CA GLN A 65 6.68 -8.35 4.49
C GLN A 65 6.69 -8.00 5.98
N LYS A 66 5.64 -7.35 6.49
CA LYS A 66 5.47 -7.09 7.92
C LYS A 66 5.43 -8.39 8.74
N LYS A 67 4.81 -9.46 8.21
CA LYS A 67 4.72 -10.77 8.88
C LYS A 67 6.08 -11.48 8.95
N GLN A 68 6.98 -11.20 8.00
CA GLN A 68 8.34 -11.72 7.98
C GLN A 68 9.33 -10.89 8.82
N GLU A 69 8.85 -9.86 9.54
CA GLU A 69 9.70 -8.90 10.28
C GLU A 69 10.82 -8.31 9.41
N LYS A 70 10.51 -8.09 8.12
CA LYS A 70 11.46 -7.50 7.18
C LYS A 70 11.70 -6.02 7.47
N ASP A 71 12.76 -5.52 6.84
CA ASP A 71 13.28 -4.15 6.91
C ASP A 71 12.18 -3.08 6.99
N ASP A 72 12.06 -2.46 8.17
CA ASP A 72 11.07 -1.43 8.47
C ASP A 72 11.27 -0.18 7.59
N ASP A 73 12.49 0.11 7.11
CA ASP A 73 12.76 1.26 6.23
C ASP A 73 12.12 1.04 4.85
N LYS A 74 12.26 -0.17 4.28
CA LYS A 74 11.63 -0.53 3.01
C LYS A 74 10.11 -0.52 3.10
N LEU A 75 9.55 -1.01 4.22
CA LEU A 75 8.11 -0.93 4.49
C LEU A 75 7.63 0.52 4.52
N LEU A 76 8.39 1.42 5.16
CA LEU A 76 8.09 2.84 5.20
C LEU A 76 8.11 3.48 3.80
N GLU A 77 9.07 3.12 2.94
CA GLU A 77 9.09 3.60 1.56
C GLU A 77 7.85 3.19 0.76
N HIS A 78 7.43 1.93 0.90
CA HIS A 78 6.20 1.42 0.27
C HIS A 78 4.96 2.16 0.80
N LEU A 79 4.84 2.35 2.11
CA LEU A 79 3.74 3.10 2.71
C LEU A 79 3.71 4.57 2.25
N LYS A 80 4.87 5.25 2.20
CA LYS A 80 5.00 6.63 1.67
C LYS A 80 4.57 6.68 0.20
N ARG A 81 4.83 5.64 -0.59
CA ARG A 81 4.40 5.57 -1.99
C ARG A 81 2.89 5.35 -2.12
N ILE A 82 2.30 4.46 -1.32
CA ILE A 82 0.85 4.26 -1.31
C ILE A 82 0.15 5.57 -0.91
N LEU A 83 0.67 6.29 0.08
CA LEU A 83 0.14 7.60 0.48
C LEU A 83 0.07 8.57 -0.70
N ARG A 84 1.16 8.72 -1.46
CA ARG A 84 1.18 9.60 -2.66
C ARG A 84 0.18 9.18 -3.72
N ILE A 85 0.03 7.87 -3.96
CA ILE A 85 -0.93 7.33 -4.93
C ILE A 85 -2.36 7.68 -4.50
N GLN A 86 -2.68 7.47 -3.23
CA GLN A 86 -4.01 7.75 -2.68
C GLN A 86 -4.31 9.26 -2.66
N GLU A 87 -3.34 10.11 -2.36
CA GLU A 87 -3.48 11.57 -2.43
C GLU A 87 -3.84 12.04 -3.84
N LYS A 88 -3.17 11.49 -4.85
CA LYS A 88 -3.43 11.81 -6.25
C LYS A 88 -4.81 11.32 -6.71
N ALA A 89 -5.25 10.16 -6.23
CA ALA A 89 -6.49 9.53 -6.68
C ALA A 89 -7.74 10.05 -5.94
N PHE A 90 -7.63 10.29 -4.64
CA PHE A 90 -8.77 10.57 -3.77
C PHE A 90 -8.75 11.98 -3.16
N GLY A 91 -7.65 12.71 -3.32
CA GLY A 91 -7.43 14.01 -2.68
C GLY A 91 -6.80 13.88 -1.29
N SER A 92 -6.10 14.95 -0.87
CA SER A 92 -5.28 15.00 0.35
C SER A 92 -6.02 14.81 1.67
N ASP A 93 -7.34 14.99 1.62
CA ASP A 93 -8.23 15.03 2.78
C ASP A 93 -9.23 13.85 2.77
N SER A 94 -9.00 12.84 1.92
CA SER A 94 -9.85 11.65 1.89
C SER A 94 -9.63 10.75 3.12
N GLU A 95 -10.63 9.93 3.43
CA GLU A 95 -10.54 8.96 4.53
C GLU A 95 -9.42 7.94 4.26
N GLN A 96 -9.27 7.50 3.01
CA GLN A 96 -8.21 6.59 2.57
C GLN A 96 -6.82 7.17 2.87
N VAL A 97 -6.60 8.44 2.54
CA VAL A 97 -5.36 9.15 2.84
C VAL A 97 -5.15 9.30 4.34
N MET A 98 -6.20 9.57 5.12
CA MET A 98 -6.07 9.63 6.59
C MET A 98 -5.64 8.29 7.17
N GLU A 99 -6.24 7.18 6.77
CA GLU A 99 -5.86 5.84 7.26
C GLU A 99 -4.43 5.48 6.88
N MET A 100 -4.00 5.79 5.65
CA MET A 100 -2.62 5.55 5.23
C MET A 100 -1.63 6.45 5.97
N LEU A 101 -1.99 7.71 6.22
CA LEU A 101 -1.17 8.64 7.01
C LEU A 101 -0.97 8.13 8.45
N LYS A 102 -1.99 7.52 9.06
CA LYS A 102 -1.85 6.84 10.37
C LYS A 102 -0.81 5.72 10.31
N LYS A 103 -0.85 4.87 9.27
CA LYS A 103 0.12 3.77 9.08
C LYS A 103 1.55 4.32 8.94
N VAL A 104 1.76 5.33 8.10
CA VAL A 104 3.07 5.97 7.88
C VAL A 104 3.62 6.55 9.19
N VAL A 105 2.81 7.34 9.91
CA VAL A 105 3.22 7.93 11.20
C VAL A 105 3.61 6.87 12.23
N HIS A 106 2.85 5.76 12.30
CA HIS A 106 3.16 4.65 13.20
C HIS A 106 4.53 4.02 12.88
N TYR A 107 4.82 3.76 11.60
CA TYR A 107 6.11 3.21 11.19
C TYR A 107 7.27 4.17 11.44
N MET A 108 7.10 5.46 11.16
CA MET A 108 8.13 6.46 11.46
C MET A 108 8.41 6.58 12.96
N ALA A 109 7.41 6.35 13.81
CA ALA A 109 7.60 6.32 15.26
C ALA A 109 8.44 5.09 15.68
N ARG A 110 8.19 3.92 15.10
CA ARG A 110 8.99 2.70 15.34
C ARG A 110 10.45 2.87 14.94
N LEU A 111 10.70 3.53 13.81
CA LEU A 111 12.05 3.82 13.28
C LEU A 111 12.75 5.01 13.96
N GLY A 112 12.09 5.70 14.90
CA GLY A 112 12.68 6.84 15.60
C GLY A 112 12.85 8.10 14.73
N LEU A 113 12.19 8.19 13.57
CA LEU A 113 12.27 9.30 12.61
C LEU A 113 11.47 10.53 13.07
N LYS A 114 11.83 11.08 14.24
CA LYS A 114 11.06 12.14 14.92
C LYS A 114 10.85 13.38 14.05
N HIS A 115 11.91 13.87 13.40
CA HIS A 115 11.84 15.12 12.63
C HIS A 115 10.93 15.02 11.40
N GLU A 116 11.04 13.96 10.61
CA GLU A 116 10.19 13.75 9.45
C GLU A 116 8.74 13.42 9.83
N LYS A 117 8.52 12.79 10.99
CA LYS A 117 7.19 12.38 11.45
C LYS A 117 6.32 13.56 11.88
N LEU A 118 6.90 14.56 12.55
CA LEU A 118 6.18 15.72 13.12
C LEU A 118 5.20 16.42 12.15
N PRO A 119 5.59 16.77 10.90
CA PRO A 119 4.65 17.40 9.97
C PRO A 119 3.47 16.48 9.60
N LEU A 120 3.72 15.17 9.45
CA LEU A 120 2.69 14.19 9.13
C LEU A 120 1.73 13.97 10.31
N GLU A 121 2.24 13.97 11.54
CA GLU A 121 1.44 13.92 12.77
C GLU A 121 0.51 15.13 12.91
N ARG A 122 1.02 16.34 12.65
CA ARG A 122 0.20 17.57 12.67
C ARG A 122 -0.93 17.50 11.64
N ARG A 123 -0.60 17.07 10.42
CA ARG A 123 -1.59 16.89 9.35
C ARG A 123 -2.65 15.86 9.74
N LEU A 124 -2.25 14.73 10.31
CA LEU A 124 -3.17 13.69 10.75
C LEU A 124 -4.13 14.19 11.82
N THR A 125 -3.65 14.97 12.79
CA THR A 125 -4.50 15.60 13.81
C THR A 125 -5.52 16.55 13.19
N HIS A 126 -5.08 17.42 12.28
CA HIS A 126 -5.97 18.34 11.58
C HIS A 126 -7.08 17.62 10.80
N LEU A 127 -6.71 16.57 10.05
CA LEU A 127 -7.70 15.77 9.30
C LEU A 127 -8.70 15.10 10.25
N ARG A 128 -8.25 14.52 11.37
CA ARG A 128 -9.16 13.91 12.36
C ARG A 128 -10.18 14.90 12.92
N GLU A 129 -9.76 16.13 13.20
CA GLU A 129 -10.66 17.19 13.67
C GLU A 129 -11.69 17.55 12.60
N LYS A 130 -11.26 17.74 11.35
CA LYS A 130 -12.13 18.05 10.22
C LYS A 130 -13.21 16.96 10.01
N PHE A 131 -12.82 15.69 10.00
CA PHE A 131 -13.77 14.58 9.84
C PHE A 131 -14.74 14.43 11.01
N LYS A 132 -14.27 14.65 12.26
CA LYS A 132 -15.17 14.66 13.44
C LYS A 132 -16.24 15.73 13.34
N LEU A 133 -15.94 16.88 12.74
CA LEU A 133 -16.91 17.95 12.52
C LEU A 133 -17.87 17.61 11.37
N ALA A 134 -17.40 16.95 10.31
CA ALA A 134 -18.23 16.58 9.16
C ALA A 134 -19.30 15.53 9.50
N VAL A 135 -19.06 14.64 10.48
CA VAL A 135 -20.02 13.60 10.92
C VAL A 135 -21.09 14.15 11.89
N LYS A 136 -20.92 15.38 12.39
CA LYS A 136 -21.83 16.00 13.38
C LYS A 136 -22.97 16.83 12.79
N TYR A 137 -23.08 16.90 11.47
CA TYR A 137 -24.15 17.60 10.73
C TYR A 137 -24.84 16.64 9.77
#